data_AF-A0A6V7XQ87-F1
#
_entry.id   AF-A0A6V7XQ87-F1
#
_cell.length_a   1.000
_cell.length_b   1.000
_cell.length_c   1.000
_cell.angle_alpha   90.00
_cell.angle_beta   90.00
_cell.angle_gamma   90.00
#
_symmetry.space_group_name_H-M   'P 1'
#
loop_
_entity.id
_entity.type
_entity.pdbx_description
1 polymer ?
#
loop_
_entity_poly.entity_id
_entity_poly.type
_entity_poly.pdbx_seq_one_letter_code
_entity_poly.pdbx_strand_id
1 'polypeptide(L)'
;MNASLLFSIIELIAFSRLTAFNKKMYKKYLNNKSNTKNNYTLNERYRQLENVYTGKQLAPSFFFHFINILSSNIITITLNYLNLTNETIGNLISISLIILAICKLCIEITVIM
;
A
#
# COMPACT_ATOMS: atom_id res chain seq x y z
N MET A 1 -0.71 19.89 18.52
CA MET A 1 -0.96 18.53 17.97
C MET A 1 -0.66 18.59 16.49
N ASN A 2 0.33 17.83 16.00
CA ASN A 2 0.84 17.98 14.64
C ASN A 2 -0.26 17.68 13.61
N ALA A 3 -0.49 18.59 12.66
CA ALA A 3 -1.51 18.44 11.62
C ALA A 3 -1.40 17.10 10.86
N SER A 4 -0.18 16.59 10.70
CA SER A 4 0.10 15.28 10.12
C SER A 4 -0.60 14.13 10.87
N LEU A 5 -0.58 14.14 12.20
CA LEU A 5 -1.18 13.11 13.05
C LEU A 5 -2.71 13.11 12.92
N LEU A 6 -3.30 14.29 12.72
CA LEU A 6 -4.74 14.46 12.52
C LEU A 6 -5.18 13.93 11.15
N PHE A 7 -4.39 14.19 10.10
CA PHE A 7 -4.62 13.62 8.76
C PHE A 7 -4.50 12.09 8.76
N SER A 8 -3.50 11.53 9.45
CA SER A 8 -3.33 10.07 9.55
C SER A 8 -4.50 9.39 10.26
N ILE A 9 -5.08 10.01 11.29
CA ILE A 9 -6.26 9.47 11.98
C ILE A 9 -7.50 9.52 11.07
N ILE A 10 -7.68 10.61 10.32
CA ILE A 10 -8.79 10.76 9.37
C ILE A 10 -8.71 9.69 8.27
N GLU A 11 -7.51 9.45 7.70
CA GLU A 11 -7.29 8.38 6.73
C GLU A 11 -7.64 7.01 7.30
N LEU A 12 -7.21 6.72 8.53
CA LEU A 12 -7.45 5.43 9.17
C LEU A 12 -8.96 5.17 9.39
N ILE A 13 -9.72 6.20 9.75
CA ILE A 13 -11.18 6.14 9.87
C ILE A 13 -11.84 5.95 8.50
N ALA A 14 -11.37 6.66 7.47
CA ALA A 14 -11.88 6.52 6.10
C ALA A 14 -11.66 5.10 5.56
N PHE A 15 -10.45 4.54 5.73
CA PHE A 15 -10.13 3.17 5.33
C PHE A 15 -10.97 2.13 6.08
N SER A 16 -11.20 2.31 7.38
CA SER A 16 -12.05 1.41 8.16
C SER A 16 -13.49 1.38 7.65
N ARG A 17 -14.07 2.56 7.37
CA ARG A 17 -15.44 2.68 6.82
C ARG A 17 -15.57 2.11 5.41
N LEU A 18 -14.57 2.34 4.55
CA LEU A 18 -14.52 1.78 3.21
C LEU A 18 -14.48 0.24 3.26
N THR A 19 -13.66 -0.32 4.14
CA THR A 19 -13.54 -1.78 4.34
C THR A 19 -14.87 -2.41 4.78
N ALA A 20 -15.58 -1.77 5.71
CA ALA A 20 -16.89 -2.24 6.17
C ALA A 20 -17.95 -2.20 5.06
N PHE A 21 -17.97 -1.14 4.24
CA PHE A 21 -18.87 -1.02 3.09
C PHE A 21 -18.59 -2.09 2.03
N ASN A 22 -17.32 -2.29 1.69
CA ASN A 22 -16.89 -3.27 0.70
C ASN A 22 -17.25 -4.71 1.13
N LYS A 23 -17.05 -5.04 2.41
CA LYS A 23 -17.46 -6.34 2.99
C LYS A 23 -18.97 -6.59 2.86
N LYS A 24 -19.80 -5.54 2.99
CA LYS A 24 -21.26 -5.64 2.82
C LYS A 24 -21.64 -5.90 1.36
N MET A 25 -21.02 -5.19 0.41
CA MET A 25 -21.28 -5.36 -1.02
C MET A 25 -20.84 -6.75 -1.53
N TYR A 26 -19.69 -7.24 -1.07
CA TYR A 26 -19.19 -8.57 -1.41
C TYR A 26 -20.13 -9.70 -0.96
N LYS A 27 -20.66 -9.63 0.27
CA LYS A 27 -21.67 -10.60 0.75
C LYS A 27 -22.94 -10.61 -0.11
N LYS A 28 -23.40 -9.43 -0.55
CA LYS A 28 -24.58 -9.30 -1.42
C LYS A 28 -24.33 -9.94 -2.80
N TYR A 29 -23.13 -9.79 -3.33
CA TYR A 29 -22.73 -10.39 -4.60
C TYR A 29 -22.62 -11.93 -4.52
N LEU A 30 -22.00 -12.46 -3.46
CA LEU A 30 -21.91 -13.90 -3.22
C LEU A 30 -23.31 -14.56 -3.12
N ASN A 31 -24.24 -13.92 -2.41
CA ASN A 31 -25.62 -14.41 -2.30
C ASN A 31 -26.37 -14.40 -3.64
N ASN A 32 -26.00 -13.51 -4.58
CA ASN A 32 -26.60 -13.50 -5.92
C ASN A 32 -25.94 -14.53 -6.87
N LYS A 33 -24.70 -14.94 -6.62
CA LYS A 33 -23.92 -15.85 -7.48
C LYS A 33 -24.32 -17.33 -7.31
N SER A 34 -24.99 -17.72 -6.21
CA SER A 34 -25.47 -19.10 -6.02
C SER A 34 -26.52 -19.54 -7.05
N ASN A 35 -27.06 -18.63 -7.87
CA ASN A 35 -28.10 -18.91 -8.87
C ASN A 35 -27.63 -19.04 -10.32
N THR A 36 -26.35 -18.84 -10.66
CA THR A 36 -25.91 -18.85 -12.08
C THR A 36 -24.57 -19.54 -12.30
N LYS A 37 -24.62 -20.65 -13.06
CA LYS A 37 -23.59 -21.69 -13.27
C LYS A 37 -22.53 -21.41 -14.35
N ASN A 38 -22.40 -20.19 -14.86
CA ASN A 38 -21.42 -19.85 -15.91
C ASN A 38 -20.58 -18.68 -15.41
N ASN A 39 -19.23 -18.71 -15.52
CA ASN A 39 -18.34 -17.53 -15.68
C ASN A 39 -16.87 -17.82 -15.29
N TYR A 40 -16.07 -18.38 -16.21
CA TYR A 40 -14.62 -18.52 -16.01
C TYR A 40 -13.81 -17.29 -16.50
N THR A 41 -14.34 -16.46 -17.40
CA THR A 41 -13.64 -15.25 -17.93
C THR A 41 -13.87 -13.99 -17.09
N LEU A 42 -14.99 -13.88 -16.38
CA LEU A 42 -15.24 -12.83 -15.38
C LEU A 42 -14.39 -13.01 -14.11
N ASN A 43 -13.75 -14.18 -13.94
CA ASN A 43 -13.11 -14.57 -12.70
C ASN A 43 -11.83 -13.76 -12.39
N GLU A 44 -11.04 -13.37 -13.38
CA GLU A 44 -9.82 -12.57 -13.13
C GLU A 44 -10.11 -11.11 -12.78
N ARG A 45 -11.02 -10.45 -13.51
CA ARG A 45 -11.49 -9.10 -13.13
C ARG A 45 -12.17 -9.10 -11.77
N TYR A 46 -12.95 -10.14 -11.45
CA TYR A 46 -13.54 -10.28 -10.12
C TYR A 46 -12.50 -10.61 -9.05
N ARG A 47 -11.43 -11.33 -9.37
CA ARG A 47 -10.34 -11.65 -8.44
C ARG A 47 -9.47 -10.42 -8.16
N GLN A 48 -9.19 -9.60 -9.17
CA GLN A 48 -8.58 -8.28 -9.00
C GLN A 48 -9.48 -7.34 -8.20
N LEU A 49 -10.78 -7.28 -8.50
CA LEU A 49 -11.75 -6.52 -7.70
C LEU A 49 -11.85 -7.06 -6.28
N GLU A 50 -11.85 -8.37 -6.07
CA GLU A 50 -11.87 -9.00 -4.75
C GLU A 50 -10.60 -8.66 -3.97
N ASN A 51 -9.44 -8.68 -4.62
CA ASN A 51 -8.16 -8.27 -4.05
C ASN A 51 -8.14 -6.79 -3.64
N VAL A 52 -8.78 -5.91 -4.42
CA VAL A 52 -8.99 -4.49 -4.08
C VAL A 52 -10.02 -4.33 -2.97
N TYR A 53 -11.17 -5.01 -3.05
CA TYR A 53 -12.28 -4.91 -2.09
C TYR A 53 -11.97 -5.52 -0.72
N THR A 54 -11.17 -6.59 -0.68
CA THR A 54 -10.71 -7.24 0.56
C THR A 54 -9.45 -6.62 1.12
N GLY A 55 -8.84 -5.65 0.42
CA GLY A 55 -7.63 -4.96 0.86
C GLY A 55 -6.37 -5.84 0.82
N LYS A 56 -6.43 -7.05 0.26
CA LYS A 56 -5.29 -7.98 0.18
C LYS A 56 -4.10 -7.41 -0.59
N GLN A 57 -4.36 -6.56 -1.60
CA GLN A 57 -3.31 -5.85 -2.33
C GLN A 57 -3.06 -4.45 -1.75
N LEU A 58 -4.12 -3.81 -1.25
CA LEU A 58 -4.09 -2.44 -0.74
C LEU A 58 -3.26 -2.31 0.54
N ALA A 59 -3.39 -3.26 1.47
CA ALA A 59 -2.63 -3.26 2.72
C ALA A 59 -1.12 -3.43 2.54
N PRO A 60 -0.61 -4.43 1.80
CA PRO A 60 0.83 -4.56 1.58
C PRO A 60 1.37 -3.44 0.68
N SER A 61 0.64 -2.99 -0.34
CA SER A 61 1.04 -1.84 -1.16
C SER A 61 1.17 -0.56 -0.32
N PHE A 62 0.19 -0.28 0.55
CA PHE A 62 0.25 0.83 1.50
C PHE A 62 1.47 0.72 2.43
N PHE A 63 1.74 -0.47 2.96
CA PHE A 63 2.89 -0.72 3.83
C PHE A 63 4.23 -0.44 3.12
N PHE A 64 4.41 -0.89 1.88
CA PHE A 64 5.64 -0.62 1.11
C PHE A 64 5.78 0.87 0.74
N HIS A 65 4.68 1.54 0.39
CA HIS A 65 4.71 2.99 0.20
C HIS A 65 5.09 3.75 1.48
N PHE A 66 4.54 3.33 2.62
CA PHE A 66 4.87 3.91 3.92
C PHE A 66 6.36 3.75 4.27
N ILE A 67 6.93 2.55 4.06
CA ILE A 67 8.36 2.29 4.25
C ILE A 67 9.20 3.20 3.35
N ASN A 68 8.84 3.32 2.08
CA ASN A 68 9.59 4.14 1.12
C ASN A 68 9.59 5.64 1.49
N ILE A 69 8.46 6.15 1.97
CA ILE A 69 8.36 7.54 2.45
C ILE A 69 9.20 7.73 3.72
N LEU A 70 9.14 6.78 4.67
CA LEU A 70 9.96 6.82 5.87
C LEU A 70 11.45 6.81 5.56
N SER A 71 11.91 5.93 4.65
CA SER A 71 13.32 5.88 4.28
C SER A 71 13.78 7.20 3.64
N SER A 72 12.95 7.79 2.77
CA SER A 72 13.24 9.09 2.18
C SER A 72 13.36 10.18 3.26
N ASN A 73 12.42 10.23 4.20
CA ASN A 73 12.42 11.24 5.27
C ASN A 73 13.62 11.09 6.21
N ILE A 74 13.97 9.86 6.60
CA ILE A 74 15.13 9.58 7.44
C ILE A 74 16.40 10.12 6.75
N ILE A 75 16.55 9.86 5.44
CA ILE A 75 17.72 10.30 4.69
C ILE A 75 17.74 11.82 4.55
N THR A 76 16.62 12.47 4.23
CA THR A 76 16.56 13.93 4.15
C THR A 76 16.90 14.60 5.48
N ILE A 77 16.41 14.06 6.61
CA ILE A 77 16.77 14.56 7.94
C ILE A 77 18.26 14.34 8.19
N THR A 78 18.76 13.14 7.88
CA THR A 78 20.17 12.77 8.06
C THR A 78 21.09 13.69 7.25
N LEU A 79 20.75 14.03 6.01
CA LEU A 79 21.54 14.93 5.16
C LEU A 79 21.50 16.39 5.62
N ASN A 80 20.34 16.87 6.12
CA ASN A 80 20.17 18.27 6.49
C ASN A 80 20.67 18.60 7.90
N TYR A 81 20.65 17.64 8.82
CA TYR A 81 20.93 17.87 10.24
C TYR A 81 22.22 17.22 10.74
N LEU A 82 22.81 16.29 9.98
CA LEU A 82 24.10 15.72 10.31
C LEU A 82 25.14 16.22 9.31
N ASN A 83 26.24 16.78 9.84
CA ASN A 83 27.40 17.16 9.04
C ASN A 83 28.18 15.90 8.63
N LEU A 84 27.63 15.19 7.66
CA LEU A 84 28.17 13.95 7.13
C LEU A 84 29.26 14.21 6.10
N THR A 85 30.20 13.29 5.99
CA THR A 85 31.23 13.33 4.94
C THR A 85 30.63 12.91 3.59
N ASN A 86 31.18 13.41 2.49
CA ASN A 86 30.70 13.10 1.13
C ASN A 86 30.60 11.59 0.85
N GLU A 87 31.51 10.79 1.42
CA GLU A 87 31.49 9.33 1.29
C GLU A 87 30.28 8.70 2.00
N THR A 88 29.99 9.13 3.23
CA THR A 88 28.82 8.65 3.99
C THR A 88 27.50 9.07 3.34
N ILE A 89 27.45 10.25 2.73
CA ILE A 89 26.31 10.74 1.95
C ILE A 89 26.06 9.83 0.73
N GLY A 90 27.11 9.49 -0.02
CA GLY A 90 27.01 8.60 -1.17
C GLY A 90 26.48 7.21 -0.81
N ASN A 91 26.96 6.66 0.32
CA ASN A 91 26.49 5.38 0.83
C ASN A 91 25.01 5.43 1.26
N LEU A 92 24.59 6.49 1.94
CA LEU A 92 23.19 6.68 2.36
C LEU A 92 22.23 6.81 1.17
N ILE A 93 22.61 7.58 0.15
CA ILE A 93 21.82 7.70 -1.08
C ILE A 93 21.73 6.34 -1.80
N SER A 94 22.83 5.60 -1.86
CA SER A 94 22.85 4.26 -2.48
C SER A 94 21.92 3.29 -1.76
N ILE A 95 21.93 3.28 -0.43
CA ILE A 95 21.00 2.49 0.39
C ILE A 95 19.55 2.92 0.13
N SER A 96 19.27 4.23 0.01
CA SER A 96 17.94 4.75 -0.35
C SER A 96 17.41 4.16 -1.65
N LEU A 97 18.27 4.11 -2.68
CA LEU A 97 17.90 3.66 -4.02
C LEU A 97 17.60 2.15 -4.02
N ILE A 98 18.35 1.38 -3.24
CA ILE A 98 18.10 -0.06 -3.04
C ILE A 98 16.73 -0.27 -2.36
N ILE A 99 16.45 0.46 -1.28
CA ILE A 99 15.16 0.38 -0.56
C ILE A 99 14.00 0.75 -1.50
N LEU A 100 14.15 1.82 -2.29
CA LEU A 100 13.17 2.23 -3.29
C LEU A 100 12.90 1.14 -4.33
N ALA A 101 13.96 0.51 -4.85
CA ALA A 101 13.85 -0.56 -5.83
C ALA A 101 13.13 -1.79 -5.25
N ILE A 102 13.47 -2.19 -4.03
CA ILE A 102 12.79 -3.29 -3.32
C ILE A 102 11.32 -2.96 -3.12
N CYS A 103 10.99 -1.75 -2.65
CA CYS A 103 9.60 -1.35 -2.43
C CYS A 103 8.79 -1.38 -3.74
N LYS A 104 9.36 -0.88 -4.85
CA LYS A 104 8.68 -0.94 -6.17
C LYS A 104 8.44 -2.38 -6.62
N LEU A 105 9.44 -3.24 -6.51
CA LEU A 105 9.33 -4.65 -6.88
C LEU A 105 8.29 -5.37 -6.02
N CYS A 106 8.27 -5.12 -4.71
CA CYS A 106 7.28 -5.71 -3.81
C CYS A 106 5.87 -5.20 -4.09
N ILE A 107 5.69 -3.92 -4.41
CA ILE A 107 4.39 -3.37 -4.83
C ILE A 107 3.91 -4.08 -6.10
N GLU A 108 4.79 -4.24 -7.10
CA GLU A 108 4.44 -4.91 -8.35
C GLU A 108 4.05 -6.38 -8.12
N ILE A 109 4.80 -7.12 -7.31
CA ILE A 109 4.45 -8.50 -6.91
C ILE A 109 3.09 -8.54 -6.20
N THR A 110 2.81 -7.59 -5.30
CA THR A 110 1.53 -7.55 -4.60
C THR A 110 0.36 -7.24 -5.53
N VAL A 111 0.57 -6.52 -6.63
CA VAL A 111 -0.49 -6.25 -7.63
C VAL A 111 -0.74 -7.46 -8.53
N ILE A 112 0.31 -8.23 -8.83
CA ILE A 112 0.24 -9.41 -9.70
C ILE A 112 -0.38 -10.63 -9.00
N MET A 113 -0.13 -10.82 -7.69
CA MET A 113 -0.70 -11.92 -6.87
C MET A 113 -2.14 -11.67 -6.41
#